data_AF-A0A1Q1FSH6-F1
#
_entry.id   AF-A0A1Q1FSH6-F1
#
_cell.length_a   1.000
_cell.length_b   1.000
_cell.length_c   1.000
_cell.angle_alpha   90.00
_cell.angle_beta   90.00
_cell.angle_gamma   90.00
#
_symmetry.space_group_name_H-M   'P 1'
#
loop_
_entity.id
_entity.type
_entity.pdbx_description
1 polymer ?
#
loop_
_entity_poly.entity_id
_entity_poly.type
_entity_poly.pdbx_seq_one_letter_code
_entity_poly.pdbx_strand_id
1 'polypeptide(L)'
;MKPNYVGTIHKIKVLTTYPEMLVRFSLQTQKETINCIISKKELADELLMLPDGTELAVYGRYNQKRQLVVVKMCVRKIQKTIP
;
A
#
# COMPACT_ATOMS: atom_id res chain seq x y z
N MET A 1 20.49 -0.21 -3.34
CA MET A 1 19.38 0.68 -2.92
C MET A 1 18.10 -0.14 -2.91
N LYS A 2 17.34 -0.13 -1.81
CA LYS A 2 16.00 -0.77 -1.77
C LYS A 2 15.00 0.22 -2.37
N PRO A 3 14.03 -0.25 -3.18
CA PRO A 3 13.22 0.65 -3.99
C PRO A 3 12.20 1.41 -3.12
N ASN A 4 12.18 2.74 -3.29
CA ASN A 4 11.12 3.61 -2.83
C ASN A 4 10.19 3.83 -4.01
N TYR A 5 8.92 3.46 -3.89
CA TYR A 5 7.91 3.72 -4.90
C TYR A 5 6.97 4.81 -4.43
N VAL A 6 6.52 5.64 -5.35
CA VAL A 6 5.53 6.68 -5.09
C VAL A 6 4.40 6.49 -6.09
N GLY A 7 3.16 6.49 -5.58
CA GLY A 7 1.97 6.33 -6.41
C GLY A 7 0.68 6.48 -5.61
N THR A 8 -0.44 6.37 -6.31
CA THR A 8 -1.77 6.43 -5.69
C THR A 8 -2.25 5.05 -5.27
N ILE A 9 -2.91 4.97 -4.13
CA ILE A 9 -3.52 3.73 -3.63
C ILE A 9 -4.77 3.43 -4.46
N HIS A 10 -4.91 2.18 -4.89
CA HIS A 10 -6.14 1.66 -5.46
C HIS A 10 -6.43 0.24 -4.97
N LYS A 11 -7.70 -0.15 -5.00
CA LYS A 11 -8.16 -1.55 -4.84
C LYS A 11 -7.66 -2.21 -3.54
N ILE A 12 -7.82 -1.52 -2.42
CA ILE A 12 -7.50 -2.06 -1.09
C ILE A 12 -8.40 -3.28 -0.81
N LYS A 13 -7.79 -4.40 -0.41
CA LYS A 13 -8.48 -5.66 -0.09
C LYS A 13 -7.83 -6.34 1.10
N VAL A 14 -8.63 -6.59 2.14
CA VAL A 14 -8.22 -7.43 3.27
C VAL A 14 -8.27 -8.90 2.81
N LEU A 15 -7.17 -9.63 2.99
CA LEU A 15 -7.04 -11.04 2.62
C LEU A 15 -7.29 -11.98 3.80
N THR A 16 -6.71 -11.66 4.97
CA THR A 16 -6.99 -12.36 6.23
C THR A 16 -6.77 -11.40 7.39
N THR A 17 -7.49 -11.63 8.49
CA THR A 17 -7.38 -10.87 9.74
C THR A 17 -6.91 -11.73 10.91
N TYR A 18 -6.81 -13.06 10.73
CA TYR A 18 -6.37 -14.01 11.76
C TYR A 18 -5.65 -15.22 11.13
N PRO A 19 -4.55 -15.72 11.72
CA PRO A 19 -3.85 -15.20 12.91
C PRO A 19 -3.04 -13.93 12.62
N GLU A 20 -2.75 -13.64 11.35
CA GLU A 20 -2.02 -12.45 10.92
C GLU A 20 -2.90 -11.57 10.03
N MET A 21 -2.77 -10.25 10.18
CA MET A 21 -3.47 -9.29 9.33
C MET A 21 -2.73 -9.16 8.01
N LEU A 22 -3.41 -9.42 6.90
CA LEU A 22 -2.85 -9.36 5.56
C LEU A 22 -3.73 -8.51 4.67
N VAL A 23 -3.22 -7.38 4.21
CA VAL A 23 -3.94 -6.44 3.34
C VAL A 23 -3.17 -6.29 2.03
N ARG A 24 -3.88 -6.38 0.91
CA ARG A 24 -3.35 -6.13 -0.42
C ARG A 24 -3.89 -4.81 -0.94
N PHE A 25 -3.07 -4.09 -1.69
CA PHE A 25 -3.52 -2.95 -2.49
C PHE A 25 -2.68 -2.84 -3.76
N SER A 26 -3.15 -2.04 -4.71
CA SER A 26 -2.39 -1.67 -5.90
C SER A 26 -1.85 -0.26 -5.70
N LEU A 27 -0.56 -0.08 -5.95
CA LEU A 27 0.07 1.23 -6.01
C LEU A 27 0.24 1.61 -7.47
N GLN A 28 -0.53 2.58 -7.95
CA GLN A 28 -0.43 3.07 -9.30
C GLN A 28 0.65 4.15 -9.37
N THR A 29 1.80 3.79 -9.94
CA THR A 29 2.89 4.73 -10.21
C THR A 29 2.75 5.31 -11.61
N GLN A 30 3.60 6.28 -11.96
CA GLN A 30 3.63 6.83 -13.32
C GLN A 30 4.03 5.81 -14.39
N LYS A 31 4.76 4.75 -14.02
CA LYS A 31 5.31 3.76 -14.95
C LYS A 31 4.49 2.48 -15.02
N GLU A 32 4.04 2.02 -13.86
CA GLU A 32 3.38 0.72 -13.72
C GLU A 32 2.48 0.66 -12.48
N THR A 33 1.61 -0.35 -12.44
CA THR A 33 0.84 -0.69 -11.25
C THR A 33 1.57 -1.77 -10.46
N ILE A 34 1.91 -1.47 -9.20
CA ILE A 34 2.65 -2.37 -8.32
C ILE A 34 1.68 -3.04 -7.35
N ASN A 35 1.68 -4.37 -7.31
CA ASN A 35 0.91 -5.12 -6.33
C ASN A 35 1.63 -5.08 -4.98
N CYS A 36 1.02 -4.43 -4.00
CA CYS A 36 1.56 -4.26 -2.66
C CYS A 36 0.83 -5.15 -1.65
N ILE A 37 1.54 -5.55 -0.60
CA ILE A 37 1.00 -6.33 0.49
C ILE A 37 1.57 -5.85 1.83
N ILE A 38 0.71 -5.75 2.83
CA ILE A 38 1.04 -5.37 4.20
C ILE A 38 0.67 -6.54 5.10
N SER A 39 1.63 -7.01 5.89
CA SER A 39 1.40 -8.00 6.96
C SER A 39 1.50 -7.40 8.37
N LYS A 40 1.95 -6.15 8.49
CA LYS A 40 2.02 -5.45 9.78
C LYS A 40 0.68 -4.79 10.08
N LYS A 41 0.07 -5.15 11.21
CA LYS A 41 -1.23 -4.63 11.64
C LYS A 41 -1.29 -3.11 11.66
N GLU A 42 -0.33 -2.44 12.28
CA GLU A 42 -0.27 -0.97 12.39
C GLU A 42 -0.34 -0.27 11.02
N LEU A 43 0.44 -0.75 10.04
CA LEU A 43 0.44 -0.21 8.68
C LEU A 43 -0.85 -0.55 7.92
N ALA A 44 -1.43 -1.71 8.20
CA ALA A 44 -2.66 -2.14 7.55
C ALA A 44 -3.86 -1.32 8.07
N ASP A 45 -3.93 -1.09 9.37
CA ASP A 45 -4.93 -0.23 10.01
C ASP A 45 -4.84 1.20 9.47
N GLU A 46 -3.63 1.78 9.38
CA GLU A 46 -3.41 3.10 8.78
C GLU A 46 -3.85 3.12 7.31
N LEU A 47 -3.47 2.12 6.49
CA LEU A 47 -3.85 2.04 5.08
C LEU A 47 -5.37 1.99 4.90
N LEU A 48 -6.09 1.25 5.74
CA LEU A 48 -7.55 1.11 5.66
C LEU A 48 -8.30 2.40 6.02
N MET A 49 -7.66 3.34 6.73
CA MET A 49 -8.23 4.65 7.02
C MET A 49 -8.00 5.68 5.91
N LEU A 50 -7.13 5.39 4.94
CA LEU A 50 -6.83 6.30 3.84
C LEU A 50 -7.88 6.19 2.74
N PRO A 51 -8.33 7.32 2.17
CA PRO A 51 -9.23 7.28 1.02
C PRO A 51 -8.51 6.74 -0.22
N ASP A 52 -9.28 6.08 -1.10
CA ASP A 52 -8.78 5.64 -2.41
C ASP A 52 -8.20 6.83 -3.18
N GLY A 53 -7.12 6.58 -3.92
CA GLY A 53 -6.38 7.58 -4.67
C GLY A 53 -5.49 8.52 -3.84
N THR A 54 -5.37 8.31 -2.53
CA THR A 54 -4.31 8.91 -1.71
C THR A 54 -2.92 8.56 -2.27
N GLU A 55 -2.02 9.55 -2.35
CA GLU A 55 -0.64 9.33 -2.79
C GLU A 55 0.23 8.89 -1.61
N LEU A 56 0.85 7.73 -1.75
CA LEU A 56 1.80 7.16 -0.79
C LEU A 56 3.20 7.05 -1.38
N ALA A 57 4.20 7.29 -0.53
CA ALA A 57 5.52 6.71 -0.69
C ALA A 57 5.58 5.39 0.08
N VAL A 58 5.91 4.30 -0.60
CA VAL A 58 6.05 2.97 0.01
C VAL A 58 7.45 2.43 -0.17
N TYR A 59 7.91 1.74 0.85
CA TYR A 59 9.21 1.09 0.87
C TYR A 59 9.06 -0.35 1.32
N GLY A 60 9.72 -1.26 0.63
CA GLY A 60 9.51 -2.67 0.85
C GLY A 60 10.53 -3.59 0.20
N ARG A 61 10.15 -4.86 0.17
CA ARG A 61 10.90 -5.94 -0.51
C ARG A 61 9.93 -6.74 -1.35
N TYR A 62 10.35 -7.17 -2.53
CA TYR A 62 9.54 -8.10 -3.32
C TYR A 62 9.59 -9.50 -2.74
N ASN A 63 8.43 -10.17 -2.69
CA ASN A 63 8.36 -11.59 -2.42
C ASN A 63 8.52 -12.41 -3.72
N GLN A 64 8.55 -13.75 -3.59
CA GLN A 64 8.65 -14.67 -4.73
C GLN A 64 7.47 -14.54 -5.73
N LYS A 65 6.33 -14.03 -5.28
CA LYS A 65 5.13 -13.78 -6.11
C LYS A 65 5.15 -12.38 -6.78
N ARG A 66 6.30 -11.69 -6.79
CA ARG A 66 6.47 -10.33 -7.32
C ARG A 66 5.52 -9.29 -6.71
N GLN A 67 5.14 -9.48 -5.45
CA GLN A 67 4.41 -8.48 -4.68
C GLN A 67 5.37 -7.70 -3.80
N LEU A 68 5.19 -6.39 -3.72
CA LEU A 68 5.95 -5.53 -2.83
C LEU A 68 5.40 -5.67 -1.40
N VAL A 69 6.14 -6.37 -0.54
CA VAL A 69 5.88 -6.44 0.90
C VAL A 69 6.32 -5.11 1.50
N VAL A 70 5.35 -4.29 1.90
CA VAL A 70 5.58 -2.95 2.43
C VAL A 70 6.08 -3.04 3.87
N VAL A 71 7.21 -2.39 4.12
CA VAL A 71 7.87 -2.34 5.43
C VAL A 71 7.70 -0.98 6.09
N LYS A 72 7.60 0.08 5.28
CA LYS A 72 7.32 1.46 5.69
C LYS A 72 6.47 2.14 4.62
N MET A 73 5.60 3.04 5.03
CA MET A 73 4.86 3.92 4.13
C MET A 73 4.81 5.34 4.71
N CYS A 74 4.55 6.32 3.85
CA CYS A 74 4.38 7.72 4.22
C CYS A 74 3.34 8.34 3.29
N VAL A 75 2.35 9.01 3.89
CA VAL A 75 1.33 9.75 3.15
C VAL A 75 1.95 11.03 2.59
N ARG A 76 1.89 11.20 1.26
CA ARG A 76 2.39 12.42 0.59
C ARG A 76 1.28 13.42 0.32
N LYS A 77 0.13 12.93 -0.17
CA LYS A 77 -1.01 13.76 -0.53
C LYS A 77 -2.30 12.98 -0.34
N ILE A 78 -3.16 13.45 0.55
CA ILE A 78 -4.49 12.88 0.75
C ILE A 78 -5.39 13.40 -0.39
N GLN A 79 -6.09 12.49 -1.08
CA GLN A 79 -7.09 12.92 -2.04
C GLN A 79 -8.24 13.56 -1.27
N LYS A 80 -8.40 14.88 -1.42
CA LYS A 80 -9.55 15.58 -0.88
C LYS A 80 -10.75 15.21 -1.76
N THR A 81 -11.67 14.42 -1.23
CA THR A 81 -13.04 14.39 -1.73
C THR A 81 -13.60 15.79 -1.55
N ILE A 82 -13.69 16.54 -2.64
CA ILE A 82 -14.45 17.79 -2.66
C ILE A 82 -15.92 17.36 -2.54
N PRO A 83 -16.66 17.84 -1.52
CA PRO A 83 -18.08 17.51 -1.34
C PRO A 83 -18.94 18.03 -2.49
#